data_AF-A0ABD2ZXT4-F1
#
_entry.id   AF-A0ABD2ZXT4-F1
#
_cell.length_a   1.000
_cell.length_b   1.000
_cell.length_c   1.000
_cell.angle_alpha   90.00
_cell.angle_beta   90.00
_cell.angle_gamma   90.00
#
_symmetry.space_group_name_H-M   'P 1'
#
loop_
_entity.id
_entity.type
_entity.pdbx_description
1 polymer ?
#
loop_
_entity_poly.entity_id
_entity_poly.type
_entity_poly.pdbx_seq_one_letter_code
_entity_poly.pdbx_strand_id
1 'polypeptide(L)'
;MGGHKTVLVIILVMLLLTEYAEMGAADCSTVTELLSACSGFIATGSPDPIPESPCCVAITTLNNLSYSTESRQVVCKCLMDLITNYSPNATAIATLPGFCGVSLGFIIDPNTDCE
;
A
#
# COMPACT_ATOMS: atom_id res chain seq x y z
N MET A 1 22.18 39.45 -18.45
CA MET A 1 21.23 38.38 -18.87
C MET A 1 21.68 36.97 -18.47
N GLY A 2 22.54 36.80 -17.45
CA GLY A 2 23.07 35.46 -17.07
C GLY A 2 22.44 34.84 -15.82
N GLY A 3 21.88 35.62 -14.90
CA GLY A 3 21.43 35.13 -13.59
C GLY A 3 20.14 34.29 -13.62
N HIS A 4 19.17 34.65 -14.46
CA HIS A 4 17.89 33.93 -14.53
C HIS A 4 18.04 32.50 -15.05
N LYS A 5 18.97 32.30 -15.98
CA LYS A 5 19.19 31.03 -16.65
C LYS A 5 19.89 30.03 -15.70
N THR A 6 20.80 30.53 -14.86
CA THR A 6 21.45 29.71 -13.81
C THR A 6 20.46 29.37 -12.69
N VAL A 7 19.61 30.31 -12.26
CA VAL A 7 18.58 30.05 -11.24
C VAL A 7 17.56 29.00 -11.72
N LEU A 8 17.12 29.08 -12.98
CA LEU A 8 16.21 28.08 -13.57
C LEU A 8 16.83 26.67 -13.61
N VAL A 9 18.11 26.55 -13.95
CA VAL A 9 18.81 25.25 -13.99
C VAL A 9 19.00 24.68 -12.59
N ILE A 10 19.30 25.51 -11.58
CA ILE A 10 19.44 25.05 -10.19
C ILE A 10 18.08 24.58 -9.64
N ILE A 11 16.98 25.29 -9.94
CA ILE A 11 15.63 24.89 -9.55
C ILE A 11 15.23 23.58 -10.25
N LEU A 12 15.51 23.43 -11.54
CA LEU A 12 15.23 22.20 -12.28
C LEU A 12 16.04 21.00 -11.77
N VAL A 13 17.30 21.20 -11.39
CA VAL A 13 18.14 20.14 -10.79
C VAL A 13 17.68 19.79 -9.37
N MET A 14 17.22 20.75 -8.57
CA MET A 14 16.63 20.48 -7.27
C MET A 14 15.30 19.72 -7.36
N LEU A 15 14.48 19.98 -8.40
CA LEU A 15 13.23 19.24 -8.65
C LEU A 15 13.45 17.79 -9.12
N LEU A 16 14.62 17.47 -9.69
CA LEU A 16 14.99 16.10 -10.07
C LEU A 16 15.64 15.32 -8.92
N LEU A 17 15.96 15.99 -7.81
CA LEU A 17 16.54 15.41 -6.61
C LEU A 17 15.49 15.19 -5.51
N THR A 18 14.20 15.46 -5.74
CA THR A 18 13.16 15.20 -4.72
C THR A 18 12.66 13.75 -4.71
N GLU A 19 13.28 12.84 -5.47
CA GLU A 19 12.81 11.46 -5.63
C GLU A 19 13.42 10.46 -4.63
N TYR A 20 14.19 10.91 -3.63
CA TYR A 20 14.96 10.00 -2.76
C TYR A 20 14.53 9.96 -1.29
N ALA A 21 13.31 10.39 -0.96
CA ALA A 21 12.83 10.32 0.41
C ALA A 21 11.35 9.98 0.54
N GLU A 22 10.83 9.03 -0.24
CA GLU A 22 9.45 8.56 -0.02
C GLU A 22 9.34 7.03 -0.19
N MET A 23 10.25 6.26 0.41
CA MET A 23 10.12 4.79 0.52
C MET A 23 8.98 4.35 1.48
N GLY A 24 8.10 5.29 1.87
CA GLY A 24 6.92 5.02 2.70
C GLY A 24 5.62 5.54 2.10
N ALA A 25 5.62 6.75 1.51
CA ALA A 25 4.40 7.32 0.93
C ALA A 25 4.03 6.72 -0.44
N ALA A 26 5.02 6.44 -1.29
CA ALA A 26 4.78 5.85 -2.61
C ALA A 26 4.23 4.41 -2.51
N ASP A 27 4.62 3.67 -1.47
CA ASP A 27 4.15 2.31 -1.23
C ASP A 27 2.77 2.27 -0.56
N CYS A 28 2.44 3.17 0.38
CA CYS A 28 1.08 3.20 0.95
C CYS A 28 0.02 3.63 -0.07
N SER A 29 0.34 4.55 -0.99
CA SER A 29 -0.54 4.86 -2.13
C SER A 29 -0.74 3.64 -3.02
N THR A 30 0.31 2.87 -3.30
CA THR A 30 0.24 1.63 -4.06
C THR A 30 -0.62 0.57 -3.35
N VAL A 31 -0.45 0.37 -2.05
CA VAL A 31 -1.28 -0.52 -1.22
C VAL A 31 -2.75 -0.12 -1.29
N THR A 32 -3.04 1.18 -1.16
CA THR A 32 -4.41 1.70 -1.22
C THR A 32 -5.02 1.50 -2.60
N GLU A 33 -4.25 1.72 -3.67
CA GLU A 33 -4.69 1.50 -5.04
C GLU A 33 -5.02 0.03 -5.31
N LEU A 34 -4.18 -0.90 -4.84
CA LEU A 34 -4.45 -2.33 -4.93
C LEU A 34 -5.72 -2.72 -4.15
N LEU A 35 -5.92 -2.16 -2.95
CA LEU A 35 -7.14 -2.39 -2.17
C LEU A 35 -8.40 -1.79 -2.80
N SER A 36 -8.27 -0.78 -3.65
CA SER A 36 -9.42 -0.21 -4.40
C SER A 36 -10.11 -1.26 -5.28
N ALA A 37 -9.35 -2.23 -5.81
CA ALA A 37 -9.91 -3.38 -6.54
C ALA A 37 -10.79 -4.28 -5.67
N CYS A 38 -10.69 -4.18 -4.35
CA CYS A 38 -11.49 -4.90 -3.36
C CYS A 38 -12.59 -4.04 -2.71
N SER A 39 -12.77 -2.79 -3.16
CA SER A 39 -13.67 -1.80 -2.53
C SER A 39 -15.10 -2.31 -2.29
N GLY A 40 -15.66 -3.11 -3.19
CA GLY A 40 -16.99 -3.70 -3.01
C GLY A 40 -17.09 -4.60 -1.77
N PHE A 41 -16.12 -5.50 -1.59
CA PHE A 41 -16.03 -6.35 -0.40
C PHE A 41 -15.67 -5.52 0.84
N ILE A 42 -14.71 -4.60 0.74
CA ILE A 42 -14.30 -3.74 1.85
C ILE A 42 -15.48 -2.94 2.41
N ALA A 43 -16.35 -2.43 1.54
CA ALA A 43 -17.48 -1.58 1.92
C ALA A 43 -18.68 -2.35 2.50
N THR A 44 -18.86 -3.62 2.13
CA THR A 44 -20.10 -4.36 2.42
C THR A 44 -19.87 -5.71 3.11
N GLY A 45 -18.62 -6.16 3.20
CA GLY A 45 -18.23 -7.49 3.68
C GLY A 45 -18.72 -8.66 2.83
N SER A 46 -19.29 -8.41 1.63
CA SER A 46 -19.84 -9.46 0.77
C SER A 46 -20.00 -9.03 -0.70
N PRO A 47 -20.07 -9.97 -1.66
CA PRO A 47 -19.72 -11.38 -1.53
C PRO A 47 -18.20 -11.55 -1.30
N ASP A 48 -17.83 -12.67 -0.68
CA ASP A 48 -16.42 -13.00 -0.44
C ASP A 48 -15.63 -13.01 -1.76
N PRO A 49 -14.42 -12.43 -1.80
CA PRO A 49 -13.64 -12.41 -3.01
C PRO A 49 -13.16 -13.82 -3.32
N ILE A 50 -13.46 -14.27 -4.55
CA ILE A 50 -13.03 -15.57 -5.04
C ILE A 50 -11.57 -15.51 -5.50
N PRO A 51 -10.83 -16.64 -5.41
CA PRO A 51 -9.55 -16.80 -6.10
C PRO A 51 -9.71 -16.42 -7.57
N GLU A 52 -8.70 -15.75 -8.16
CA GLU A 52 -8.70 -15.21 -9.53
C GLU A 52 -9.54 -13.94 -9.77
N SER A 53 -10.31 -13.45 -8.79
CA SER A 53 -10.96 -12.14 -8.91
C SER A 53 -9.94 -11.00 -9.03
N PRO A 54 -10.29 -9.87 -9.66
CA PRO A 54 -9.40 -8.70 -9.72
C PRO A 54 -8.90 -8.24 -8.35
N CYS A 55 -9.75 -8.36 -7.32
CA CYS A 55 -9.37 -8.12 -5.93
C CYS A 55 -8.25 -9.08 -5.49
N CYS A 56 -8.41 -10.39 -5.65
CA CYS A 56 -7.40 -11.35 -5.22
C CYS A 56 -6.11 -11.30 -6.05
N VAL A 57 -6.20 -10.91 -7.33
CA VAL A 57 -5.00 -10.60 -8.13
C VAL A 57 -4.26 -9.40 -7.54
N ALA A 58 -4.97 -8.36 -7.11
CA ALA A 58 -4.35 -7.19 -6.46
C ALA A 58 -3.69 -7.56 -5.11
N ILE A 59 -4.34 -8.39 -4.28
CA ILE A 59 -3.77 -8.89 -3.02
C ILE A 59 -2.52 -9.76 -3.28
N THR A 60 -2.53 -10.57 -4.34
CA THR A 60 -1.36 -11.35 -4.75
C THR A 60 -0.21 -10.45 -5.20
N THR A 61 -0.51 -9.37 -5.94
CA THR A 61 0.48 -8.35 -6.31
C THR A 61 1.07 -7.68 -5.07
N LEU A 62 0.23 -7.33 -4.08
CA LEU A 62 0.68 -6.76 -2.81
C LEU A 62 1.65 -7.71 -2.09
N ASN A 63 1.37 -9.02 -2.07
CA ASN A 63 2.29 -10.01 -1.53
C ASN A 63 3.64 -10.03 -2.27
N ASN A 64 3.62 -9.94 -3.61
CA ASN A 64 4.84 -9.89 -4.40
C ASN A 64 5.66 -8.62 -4.15
N LEU A 65 5.02 -7.49 -3.81
CA LEU A 65 5.71 -6.26 -3.41
C LEU A 65 6.38 -6.44 -2.03
N SER A 66 5.82 -7.24 -1.13
CA SER A 66 6.39 -7.55 0.19
C SER A 66 7.49 -8.64 0.21
N TYR A 67 8.23 -8.82 -0.89
CA TYR A 67 9.26 -9.86 -1.02
C TYR A 67 10.49 -9.61 -0.14
N SER A 68 10.85 -8.33 0.09
CA SER A 68 11.97 -7.94 0.95
C SER A 68 11.48 -7.59 2.35
N THR A 69 12.35 -7.67 3.36
CA THR A 69 12.01 -7.27 4.74
C THR A 69 11.59 -5.80 4.80
N GLU A 70 12.33 -4.91 4.14
CA GLU A 70 12.02 -3.48 4.12
C GLU A 70 10.65 -3.22 3.49
N SER A 71 10.38 -3.81 2.32
CA SER A 71 9.07 -3.67 1.65
C SER A 71 7.94 -4.27 2.49
N ARG A 72 8.18 -5.37 3.20
CA ARG A 72 7.18 -5.98 4.10
C ARG A 72 6.86 -5.07 5.28
N GLN A 73 7.87 -4.47 5.91
CA GLN A 73 7.67 -3.52 7.01
C GLN A 73 6.85 -2.31 6.55
N VAL A 74 7.12 -1.81 5.34
CA VAL A 74 6.36 -0.70 4.75
C VAL A 74 4.91 -1.10 4.49
N VAL A 75 4.67 -2.19 3.78
CA VAL A 75 3.31 -2.70 3.50
C VAL A 75 2.54 -2.99 4.80
N CYS A 76 3.20 -3.55 5.80
CA CYS A 76 2.63 -3.78 7.13
C CYS A 76 2.17 -2.46 7.75
N LYS A 77 3.06 -1.46 7.85
CA LYS A 77 2.72 -0.14 8.41
C LYS A 77 1.55 0.50 7.67
N CYS A 78 1.56 0.48 6.34
CA CYS A 78 0.46 1.00 5.53
C CYS A 78 -0.88 0.32 5.83
N LEU A 79 -0.91 -1.01 5.94
CA LEU A 79 -2.13 -1.75 6.25
C LEU A 79 -2.63 -1.44 7.67
N MET A 80 -1.73 -1.30 8.64
CA MET A 80 -2.10 -0.98 10.03
C MET A 80 -2.67 0.45 10.16
N ASP A 81 -2.07 1.41 9.44
CA ASP A 81 -2.63 2.75 9.30
C ASP A 81 -4.02 2.72 8.65
N LEU A 82 -4.20 1.94 7.57
CA LEU A 82 -5.49 1.84 6.89
C LEU A 82 -6.58 1.25 7.79
N ILE A 83 -6.34 0.14 8.48
CA ILE A 83 -7.36 -0.46 9.35
C ILE A 83 -7.66 0.42 10.56
N THR A 84 -6.69 1.18 11.05
CA THR A 84 -6.88 2.14 12.16
C THR A 84 -7.77 3.30 11.73
N ASN A 85 -7.58 3.81 10.50
CA ASN A 85 -8.35 4.91 9.95
C ASN A 85 -9.73 4.49 9.40
N TYR A 86 -9.87 3.25 8.89
CA TYR A 86 -11.09 2.72 8.29
C TYR A 86 -11.80 1.72 9.21
N SER A 87 -12.17 2.18 10.40
CA SER A 87 -12.68 1.34 11.49
C SER A 87 -13.85 0.39 11.13
N PRO A 88 -14.93 0.77 10.40
CA PRO A 88 -16.00 -0.18 10.08
C PRO A 88 -15.58 -1.26 9.07
N ASN A 89 -14.54 -1.00 8.28
CA ASN A 89 -14.08 -1.88 7.21
C ASN A 89 -12.77 -2.61 7.55
N ALA A 90 -12.20 -2.34 8.74
CA ALA A 90 -10.96 -2.92 9.22
C ALA A 90 -10.97 -4.46 9.15
N THR A 91 -12.07 -5.07 9.61
CA THR A 91 -12.24 -6.54 9.56
C THR A 91 -12.27 -7.08 8.13
N ALA A 92 -12.92 -6.37 7.20
CA ALA A 92 -12.94 -6.77 5.80
C ALA A 92 -11.53 -6.71 5.21
N ILE A 93 -10.79 -5.63 5.44
CA ILE A 93 -9.40 -5.49 4.99
C ILE A 93 -8.51 -6.60 5.59
N ALA A 94 -8.66 -6.88 6.88
CA ALA A 94 -7.85 -7.89 7.58
C ALA A 94 -8.10 -9.33 7.10
N THR A 95 -9.30 -9.63 6.59
CA THR A 95 -9.68 -10.97 6.12
C THR A 95 -9.40 -11.21 4.64
N LEU A 96 -9.17 -10.15 3.85
CA LEU A 96 -8.88 -10.22 2.41
C LEU A 96 -7.78 -11.23 2.04
N PRO A 97 -6.59 -11.22 2.70
CA PRO A 97 -5.54 -12.19 2.36
C PRO A 97 -6.00 -13.63 2.53
N GLY A 98 -6.78 -13.92 3.58
CA GLY A 98 -7.32 -15.25 3.86
C GLY A 98 -8.27 -15.74 2.76
N PHE A 99 -9.22 -14.90 2.33
CA PHE A 99 -10.14 -15.24 1.24
C PHE A 99 -9.42 -15.47 -0.10
N CYS A 100 -8.35 -14.73 -0.34
CA CYS A 100 -7.54 -14.85 -1.55
C CYS A 100 -6.47 -15.96 -1.48
N GLY A 101 -6.34 -16.66 -0.35
CA GLY A 101 -5.32 -17.71 -0.17
C GLY A 101 -3.89 -17.16 -0.13
N VAL A 102 -3.71 -15.89 0.24
CA VAL A 102 -2.43 -15.18 0.27
C VAL A 102 -1.95 -15.02 1.72
N SER A 103 -0.65 -15.23 1.95
CA SER A 103 -0.01 -14.99 3.25
C SER A 103 1.07 -13.92 3.12
N LEU A 104 0.84 -12.74 3.71
CA LEU A 104 1.76 -11.59 3.67
C LEU A 104 2.96 -11.73 4.63
N GLY A 105 3.03 -12.82 5.40
CA GLY A 105 4.06 -13.04 6.40
C GLY A 105 3.89 -12.24 7.70
N PHE A 106 2.75 -11.57 7.88
CA PHE A 106 2.29 -10.94 9.12
C PHE A 106 0.75 -11.00 9.18
N ILE A 107 0.19 -10.73 10.35
CA ILE A 107 -1.26 -10.66 10.56
C ILE A 107 -1.69 -9.20 10.43
N ILE A 108 -2.88 -8.94 9.87
CA ILE A 108 -3.42 -7.59 9.81
C ILE A 108 -4.27 -7.37 11.08
N ASP A 109 -3.68 -6.74 12.08
CA ASP A 109 -4.31 -6.37 13.36
C ASP A 109 -3.75 -5.01 13.82
N PRO A 110 -4.56 -4.12 14.44
CA PRO A 110 -4.10 -2.80 14.88
C PRO A 110 -2.92 -2.83 15.88
N ASN A 111 -2.63 -3.97 16.50
CA ASN A 111 -1.50 -4.16 17.43
C ASN A 111 -0.35 -4.96 16.81
N THR A 112 -0.37 -5.19 15.50
CA THR A 112 0.71 -5.90 14.80
C THR A 112 1.99 -5.09 14.84
N ASP A 113 3.07 -5.73 15.28
CA ASP A 113 4.41 -5.17 15.20
C ASP A 113 4.98 -5.35 13.79
N CYS A 114 5.34 -4.23 13.16
CA CYS A 114 5.83 -4.18 11.78
C CYS A 114 7.36 -3.97 11.70
N GLU A 115 8.11 -4.38 12.74
CA GLU A 115 9.58 -4.32 12.77
C GLU A 115 10.25 -5.64 12.33
#